data_AF-A0A2G5V4G1-F1
#
_entry.id   AF-A0A2G5V4G1-F1
#
_cell.length_a   1.000
_cell.length_b   1.000
_cell.length_c   1.000
_cell.angle_alpha   90.00
_cell.angle_beta   90.00
_cell.angle_gamma   90.00
#
_symmetry.space_group_name_H-M   'P 1'
#
loop_
_entity.id
_entity.type
_entity.pdbx_description
1 polymer ?
#
loop_
_entity_poly.entity_id
_entity_poly.type
_entity_poly.pdbx_seq_one_letter_code
_entity_poly.pdbx_strand_id
1 'polypeptide(L)'
;MTTPRPTHLHRRSSSKWVPPSAPLHNPISIFKGRSNRETGSRVIRPNHLFESPRYELTNYRDFTDNQISTTKYSIWNFIPLNIWHQISTKYANLYFIFIAILNWVPFFDAYTRYVGLIPICFVLGTTLIKDGIEDYRRWKFDNQINEKTCHVWDRDRCAFRKTEWRYILVGDFVHISNDQDVPADIIMLRSSNESGTCYIETCNLDGETSLKQRMVPAKVVDYSKKDSTFKPSDFTGVVTCEKPDKSIYTIRAKVEYEPGQTDVIIKDNMLLRGSRIKNTTFVEGIVVYAGHDTKVMLNNGRAPHKTSGIEKLTNNYQLFDTYGKYRDKLARNSLLLAL
;
A
#
# COMPACT_ATOMS: atom_id res chain seq x y z
N MET A 1 -24.97 -56.40 17.58
CA MET A 1 -24.25 -55.95 16.36
C MET A 1 -25.11 -54.87 15.74
N THR A 2 -24.77 -53.59 15.62
CA THR A 2 -23.51 -52.83 15.67
C THR A 2 -23.87 -51.41 16.15
N THR A 3 -23.15 -50.87 17.13
CA THR A 3 -23.28 -49.46 17.53
C THR A 3 -22.77 -48.54 16.41
N PRO A 4 -23.43 -47.42 16.10
CA PRO A 4 -22.89 -46.47 15.13
C PRO A 4 -21.70 -45.74 15.74
N ARG A 5 -20.57 -45.72 15.02
CA ARG A 5 -19.36 -44.98 15.41
C ARG A 5 -19.67 -43.49 15.50
N PRO A 6 -19.13 -42.76 16.49
CA PRO A 6 -19.18 -41.31 16.47
C PRO A 6 -18.35 -40.82 15.29
N THR A 7 -19.01 -40.23 14.29
CA THR A 7 -18.34 -39.45 13.25
C THR A 7 -17.67 -38.27 13.93
N HIS A 8 -16.35 -38.32 14.04
CA HIS A 8 -15.52 -37.15 14.35
C HIS A 8 -15.75 -36.10 13.26
N LEU A 9 -16.71 -35.20 13.50
CA LEU A 9 -16.82 -33.95 12.78
C LEU A 9 -15.57 -33.15 13.13
N HIS A 10 -14.60 -33.15 12.22
CA HIS A 10 -13.57 -32.12 12.18
C HIS A 10 -14.29 -30.77 12.15
N ARG A 11 -14.38 -30.12 13.32
CA ARG A 11 -14.84 -28.75 13.45
C ARG A 11 -13.92 -27.90 12.57
N ARG A 12 -14.42 -27.47 11.41
CA ARG A 12 -13.68 -26.65 10.46
C ARG A 12 -13.01 -25.52 11.23
N SER A 13 -11.69 -25.45 11.10
CA SER A 13 -10.85 -24.29 11.41
C SER A 13 -11.63 -23.01 11.10
N SER A 14 -11.70 -22.13 12.10
CA SER A 14 -12.55 -20.93 12.19
C SER A 14 -12.93 -20.31 10.84
N SER A 15 -14.24 -20.21 10.58
CA SER A 15 -14.79 -19.47 9.45
C SER A 15 -14.24 -18.04 9.44
N LYS A 16 -13.72 -17.61 8.29
CA LYS A 16 -13.24 -16.24 8.04
C LYS A 16 -14.27 -15.24 8.55
N TRP A 17 -13.85 -14.36 9.47
CA TRP A 17 -14.72 -13.33 9.99
C TRP A 17 -14.57 -12.08 9.14
N VAL A 18 -15.63 -11.75 8.42
CA VAL A 18 -15.80 -10.42 7.85
C VAL A 18 -16.58 -9.61 8.88
N PRO A 19 -16.04 -8.49 9.39
CA PRO A 19 -16.77 -7.69 10.35
C PRO A 19 -18.07 -7.16 9.70
N PRO A 20 -19.19 -7.16 10.44
CA PRO A 20 -20.54 -7.01 9.89
C PRO A 20 -20.82 -5.66 9.18
N SER A 21 -19.94 -4.68 9.34
CA SER A 21 -20.03 -3.35 8.71
C SER A 21 -18.78 -2.99 7.91
N ALA A 22 -18.12 -3.97 7.27
CA ALA A 22 -17.06 -3.69 6.30
C ALA A 22 -17.61 -2.77 5.19
N PRO A 23 -17.13 -1.52 5.06
CA PRO A 23 -17.68 -0.62 4.06
C PRO A 23 -17.36 -1.14 2.67
N LEU A 24 -18.35 -1.12 1.78
CA LEU A 24 -18.11 -1.04 0.34
C LEU A 24 -17.15 0.13 0.15
N HIS A 25 -15.99 -0.16 -0.45
CA HIS A 25 -14.95 0.78 -0.86
C HIS A 25 -15.49 2.22 -0.93
N ASN A 26 -15.18 3.05 0.06
CA ASN A 26 -15.63 4.43 0.04
C ASN A 26 -14.63 5.21 -0.82
N PRO A 27 -14.92 5.52 -2.10
CA PRO A 27 -13.97 6.26 -2.94
C PRO A 27 -13.66 7.66 -2.38
N ILE A 28 -14.46 8.13 -1.41
CA ILE A 28 -14.32 9.43 -0.76
C ILE A 28 -13.16 9.44 0.25
N SER A 29 -12.63 8.30 0.73
CA SER A 29 -11.41 8.31 1.55
C SER A 29 -10.16 8.77 0.77
N ILE A 30 -10.19 8.62 -0.56
CA ILE A 30 -9.18 9.16 -1.49
C ILE A 30 -9.32 10.68 -1.62
N PHE A 31 -10.55 11.21 -1.53
CA PHE A 31 -10.88 12.64 -1.71
C PHE A 31 -10.94 13.44 -0.40
N LYS A 32 -11.09 12.80 0.77
CA LYS A 32 -10.89 13.48 2.06
C LYS A 32 -9.40 13.78 2.17
N GLY A 33 -9.06 14.99 1.75
CA GLY A 33 -7.71 15.44 1.49
C GLY A 33 -6.74 15.09 2.61
N ARG A 34 -5.55 14.64 2.19
CA ARG A 34 -4.34 14.61 3.02
C ARG A 34 -4.09 15.94 3.77
N SER A 35 -4.63 17.05 3.27
CA SER A 35 -4.31 18.42 3.73
C SER A 35 -4.68 18.71 5.19
N ASN A 36 -5.69 18.07 5.78
CA ASN A 36 -6.05 18.30 7.19
C ASN A 36 -5.41 17.31 8.17
N ARG A 37 -4.61 16.35 7.67
CA ARG A 37 -3.88 15.36 8.50
C ARG A 37 -2.46 15.81 8.86
N GLU A 38 -2.06 17.02 8.47
CA GLU A 38 -0.66 17.50 8.49
C GLU A 38 -0.24 18.27 9.75
N THR A 39 -1.17 18.61 10.65
CA THR A 39 -0.89 19.45 11.83
C THR A 39 -1.11 18.68 13.14
N GLY A 40 -0.08 17.98 13.62
CA GLY A 40 -0.03 17.42 14.98
C GLY A 40 0.62 16.05 15.14
N SER A 41 0.86 15.66 16.39
CA SER A 41 1.14 14.28 16.79
C SER A 41 -0.12 13.41 16.64
N ARG A 42 0.05 12.13 16.32
CA ARG A 42 -1.05 11.15 16.23
C ARG A 42 -1.26 10.52 17.59
N VAL A 43 -2.46 10.66 18.13
CA VAL A 43 -2.88 10.00 19.37
C VAL A 43 -3.78 8.82 18.99
N ILE A 44 -3.38 7.63 19.40
CA ILE A 44 -4.04 6.37 19.09
C ILE A 44 -4.55 5.78 20.39
N ARG A 45 -5.88 5.62 20.46
CA ARG A 45 -6.55 4.93 21.56
C ARG A 45 -6.94 3.52 21.11
N PRO A 46 -6.73 2.50 21.96
CA PRO A 46 -7.15 1.14 21.66
C PRO A 46 -8.64 1.04 21.28
N ASN A 47 -8.96 0.30 20.22
CA ASN A 47 -10.32 0.28 19.66
C ASN A 47 -11.37 -0.31 20.62
N HIS A 48 -10.97 -1.22 21.51
CA HIS A 48 -11.88 -1.84 22.48
C HIS A 48 -12.41 -0.89 23.57
N LEU A 49 -11.79 0.29 23.75
CA LEU A 49 -12.24 1.30 24.72
C LEU A 49 -13.50 2.04 24.28
N PHE A 50 -13.83 1.97 22.98
CA PHE A 50 -15.01 2.60 22.43
C PHE A 50 -16.17 1.59 22.37
N GLU A 51 -17.38 2.06 22.67
CA GLU A 51 -18.61 1.25 22.59
C GLU A 51 -19.19 1.20 21.18
N SER A 52 -18.78 2.11 20.30
CA SER A 52 -19.27 2.13 18.93
C SER A 52 -18.71 0.96 18.09
N PRO A 53 -19.47 0.51 17.08
CA PRO A 53 -19.01 -0.50 16.13
C PRO A 53 -17.69 -0.09 15.47
N ARG A 54 -16.86 -1.09 15.15
CA ARG A 54 -15.49 -0.91 14.62
C ARG A 54 -15.36 0.08 13.45
N TYR A 55 -16.32 0.12 12.53
CA TYR A 55 -16.30 1.02 11.37
C TYR A 55 -17.04 2.35 11.56
N GLU A 56 -17.59 2.57 12.75
CA GLU A 56 -18.13 3.86 13.19
C GLU A 56 -17.15 4.61 14.10
N LEU A 57 -16.02 3.98 14.45
CA LEU A 57 -14.94 4.58 15.23
C LEU A 57 -14.37 5.83 14.55
N THR A 58 -14.01 6.82 15.34
CA THR A 58 -13.26 8.00 14.89
C THR A 58 -11.94 7.61 14.22
N ASN A 59 -11.29 6.54 14.70
CA ASN A 59 -10.07 5.99 14.09
C ASN A 59 -10.25 5.64 12.61
N TYR A 60 -11.43 5.14 12.20
CA TYR A 60 -11.74 4.88 10.79
C TYR A 60 -11.88 6.16 9.95
N ARG A 61 -12.29 7.27 10.57
CA ARG A 61 -12.43 8.58 9.91
C ARG A 61 -11.10 9.34 9.86
N ASP A 62 -10.29 9.21 10.91
CA ASP A 62 -9.10 10.03 11.13
C ASP A 62 -7.85 9.42 10.48
N PHE A 63 -7.74 8.08 10.45
CA PHE A 63 -6.59 7.36 9.90
C PHE A 63 -6.84 6.76 8.52
N THR A 64 -5.78 6.19 7.93
CA THR A 64 -5.83 5.46 6.66
C THR A 64 -6.31 4.03 6.87
N ASP A 65 -6.91 3.44 5.83
CA ASP A 65 -7.22 2.02 5.80
C ASP A 65 -5.95 1.18 5.59
N ASN A 66 -6.02 -0.12 5.87
CA ASN A 66 -4.87 -1.01 5.71
C ASN A 66 -4.74 -1.60 4.29
N GLN A 67 -5.66 -1.26 3.39
CA GLN A 67 -5.61 -1.65 2.00
C GLN A 67 -4.43 -0.96 1.30
N ILE A 68 -3.69 -1.74 0.51
CA ILE A 68 -2.63 -1.20 -0.35
C ILE A 68 -3.05 -1.26 -1.81
N SER A 69 -2.66 -0.25 -2.58
CA SER A 69 -2.73 -0.26 -4.03
C SER A 69 -1.45 0.29 -4.65
N THR A 70 -0.91 -0.44 -5.62
CA THR A 70 0.24 -0.06 -6.44
C THR A 70 -0.14 0.17 -7.89
N THR A 71 -1.42 0.07 -8.23
CA THR A 71 -1.94 0.36 -9.57
C THR A 71 -1.75 1.83 -9.92
N LYS A 72 -1.38 2.09 -11.17
CA LYS A 72 -1.21 3.46 -11.68
C LYS A 72 -2.55 4.07 -12.07
N TYR A 73 -3.48 3.25 -12.51
CA TYR A 73 -4.73 3.68 -13.09
C TYR A 73 -5.93 3.20 -12.26
N SER A 74 -7.01 3.97 -12.35
CA SER A 74 -8.35 3.49 -12.02
C SER A 74 -9.01 2.99 -13.31
N ILE A 75 -10.03 2.13 -13.20
CA ILE A 75 -10.77 1.58 -14.35
C ILE A 75 -11.23 2.70 -15.30
N TRP A 76 -11.73 3.81 -14.75
CA TRP A 76 -12.23 4.96 -15.53
C TRP A 76 -11.12 5.85 -16.09
N ASN A 77 -10.01 5.97 -15.36
CA ASN A 77 -8.93 6.88 -15.73
C ASN A 77 -7.85 6.22 -16.58
N PHE A 78 -7.93 4.90 -16.80
CA PHE A 78 -6.94 4.13 -17.53
C PHE A 78 -6.74 4.64 -18.95
N ILE A 79 -7.78 4.65 -19.77
CA ILE A 79 -7.70 5.07 -21.17
C ILE A 79 -7.24 6.53 -21.31
N PRO A 80 -7.91 7.53 -20.69
CA PRO A 80 -7.55 8.94 -20.90
C PRO A 80 -6.15 9.28 -20.38
N LEU A 81 -5.77 8.80 -19.18
CA LEU A 81 -4.44 9.09 -18.63
C LEU A 81 -3.35 8.34 -19.38
N ASN A 82 -3.59 7.10 -19.79
CA ASN A 82 -2.59 6.33 -20.52
C ASN A 82 -2.33 6.96 -21.90
N ILE A 83 -3.38 7.34 -22.64
CA ILE A 83 -3.23 8.02 -23.93
C ILE A 83 -2.52 9.37 -23.75
N TRP A 84 -2.94 10.19 -22.77
CA TRP A 84 -2.26 11.45 -22.47
C TRP A 84 -0.76 11.21 -22.21
N HIS A 85 -0.43 10.22 -21.39
CA HIS A 85 0.94 9.88 -21.06
C HIS A 85 1.75 9.43 -22.30
N GLN A 86 1.15 8.62 -23.17
CA GLN A 86 1.78 8.19 -24.42
C GLN A 86 2.09 9.37 -25.35
N ILE A 87 1.23 10.39 -25.40
CA ILE A 87 1.42 11.57 -26.24
C ILE A 87 2.46 12.52 -25.63
N SER A 88 2.35 12.80 -24.33
CA SER A 88 3.25 13.74 -23.66
C SER A 88 4.68 13.21 -23.52
N THR A 89 4.85 11.89 -23.45
CA THR A 89 6.17 11.27 -23.23
C THR A 89 6.90 10.92 -24.53
N LYS A 90 6.18 10.56 -25.59
CA LYS A 90 6.78 10.16 -26.88
C LYS A 90 6.46 11.20 -27.94
N TYR A 91 7.43 12.03 -28.29
CA TYR A 91 7.21 13.15 -29.20
C TYR A 91 6.78 12.72 -30.61
N ALA A 92 7.17 11.52 -31.06
CA ALA A 92 6.63 10.94 -32.30
C ALA A 92 5.11 10.78 -32.29
N ASN A 93 4.50 10.44 -31.15
CA ASN A 93 3.04 10.30 -31.07
C ASN A 93 2.34 11.65 -31.26
N LEU A 94 2.92 12.74 -30.78
CA LEU A 94 2.43 14.10 -31.04
C LEU A 94 2.51 14.43 -32.54
N TYR A 95 3.63 14.08 -33.19
CA TYR A 95 3.80 14.25 -34.63
C TYR A 95 2.74 13.48 -35.44
N PHE A 96 2.51 12.20 -35.11
CA PHE A 96 1.51 11.39 -35.82
C PHE A 96 0.08 11.93 -35.64
N ILE A 97 -0.27 12.41 -34.45
CA ILE A 97 -1.57 13.04 -34.21
C ILE A 97 -1.71 14.33 -35.00
N PHE A 98 -0.66 15.14 -35.07
CA PHE A 98 -0.67 16.36 -35.88
C PHE A 98 -0.90 16.06 -37.37
N ILE A 99 -0.21 15.07 -37.93
CA ILE A 99 -0.42 14.62 -39.32
C ILE A 99 -1.85 14.07 -39.52
N ALA A 100 -2.38 13.32 -38.56
CA ALA A 100 -3.75 12.81 -38.63
C ALA A 100 -4.79 13.94 -38.68
N ILE A 101 -4.60 14.99 -37.88
CA ILE A 101 -5.46 16.18 -37.88
C ILE A 101 -5.36 16.90 -39.24
N LEU A 102 -4.14 17.10 -39.78
CA LEU A 102 -3.96 17.73 -41.09
C LEU A 102 -4.65 16.97 -42.23
N ASN A 103 -4.58 15.64 -42.24
CA ASN A 103 -5.25 14.80 -43.24
C ASN A 103 -6.78 14.88 -43.18
N TRP A 104 -7.33 15.29 -42.03
CA TRP A 104 -8.76 15.51 -41.84
C TRP A 104 -9.23 16.90 -42.27
N VAL A 105 -8.31 17.87 -42.40
CA VAL A 105 -8.65 19.20 -42.92
C VAL A 105 -8.98 19.07 -44.42
N PRO A 106 -10.20 19.43 -44.85
CA PRO A 106 -10.66 19.21 -46.22
C PRO A 106 -9.88 20.03 -47.26
N PHE A 107 -9.15 21.07 -46.83
CA PHE A 107 -8.33 21.91 -47.70
C PHE A 107 -7.18 21.16 -48.39
N PHE A 108 -6.59 20.14 -47.73
CA PHE A 108 -5.42 19.43 -48.27
C PHE A 108 -5.79 18.20 -49.12
N ASP A 109 -7.09 17.88 -49.23
CA ASP A 109 -7.67 16.78 -50.02
C ASP A 109 -6.88 15.45 -49.97
N ALA A 110 -6.49 15.04 -48.75
CA ALA A 110 -5.66 13.86 -48.55
C ALA A 110 -6.41 12.57 -48.88
N TYR A 111 -5.89 11.80 -49.85
CA TYR A 111 -6.46 10.54 -50.33
C TYR A 111 -6.59 9.44 -49.24
N THR A 112 -5.85 9.54 -48.14
CA THR A 112 -5.73 8.51 -47.09
C THR A 112 -6.30 8.93 -45.74
N ARG A 113 -7.36 9.76 -45.71
CA ARG A 113 -7.96 10.29 -44.48
C ARG A 113 -8.23 9.22 -43.39
N TYR A 114 -8.77 8.06 -43.78
CA TYR A 114 -9.05 6.95 -42.86
C TYR A 114 -7.89 5.96 -42.74
N VAL A 115 -7.22 5.66 -43.86
CA VAL A 115 -6.12 4.69 -43.91
C VAL A 115 -4.92 5.15 -43.08
N GLY A 116 -4.66 6.46 -43.03
CA GLY A 116 -3.57 7.05 -42.23
C GLY A 116 -3.75 6.91 -40.72
N LEU A 117 -4.95 6.61 -40.23
CA LEU A 117 -5.20 6.36 -38.80
C LEU A 117 -4.79 4.95 -38.37
N ILE A 118 -4.75 3.99 -39.30
CA ILE A 118 -4.48 2.57 -38.98
C ILE A 118 -3.16 2.39 -38.21
N PRO A 119 -2.01 2.95 -38.66
CA PRO A 119 -0.75 2.80 -37.94
C PRO A 119 -0.76 3.46 -36.56
N ILE A 120 -1.45 4.59 -36.42
CA ILE A 120 -1.54 5.34 -35.16
C ILE A 120 -2.36 4.55 -34.14
N CYS A 121 -3.53 4.07 -34.55
CA CYS A 121 -4.38 3.22 -33.72
C CYS A 121 -3.65 1.93 -33.32
N PHE A 122 -2.85 1.34 -34.23
CA PHE A 122 -2.06 0.16 -33.92
C PHE A 122 -0.98 0.45 -32.86
N VAL A 123 -0.18 1.51 -33.02
CA VAL A 123 0.91 1.85 -32.06
C VAL A 123 0.37 2.25 -30.70
N LEU A 124 -0.69 3.07 -30.65
CA LEU A 124 -1.32 3.48 -29.40
C LEU A 124 -2.05 2.31 -28.74
N GLY A 125 -2.74 1.49 -29.53
CA GLY A 125 -3.51 0.33 -29.08
C GLY A 125 -2.64 -0.77 -28.50
N THR A 126 -1.53 -1.11 -29.17
CA THR A 126 -0.58 -2.11 -28.66
C THR A 126 0.04 -1.68 -27.32
N THR A 127 0.40 -0.40 -27.19
CA THR A 127 0.91 0.17 -25.93
C THR A 127 -0.16 0.17 -24.83
N LEU A 128 -1.39 0.56 -25.15
CA LEU A 128 -2.51 0.53 -24.23
C LEU A 128 -2.78 -0.89 -23.71
N ILE A 129 -2.81 -1.89 -24.58
CA ILE A 129 -3.00 -3.30 -24.19
C ILE A 129 -1.88 -3.77 -23.25
N LYS A 130 -0.63 -3.49 -23.61
CA LYS A 130 0.54 -3.87 -22.81
C LYS A 130 0.49 -3.27 -21.40
N ASP A 131 0.23 -1.96 -21.30
CA ASP A 131 0.16 -1.25 -20.02
C ASP A 131 -1.05 -1.71 -19.20
N GLY A 132 -2.17 -2.04 -19.85
CA GLY A 132 -3.35 -2.62 -19.21
C GLY A 132 -3.06 -3.99 -18.59
N ILE A 133 -2.32 -4.86 -19.29
CA ILE A 133 -1.89 -6.16 -18.76
C ILE A 133 -0.95 -5.96 -17.56
N GLU A 134 -0.01 -5.00 -17.63
CA GLU A 134 0.90 -4.68 -16.53
C GLU A 134 0.13 -4.21 -15.28
N ASP A 135 -0.81 -3.27 -15.45
CA ASP A 135 -1.57 -2.72 -14.32
C ASP A 135 -2.56 -3.74 -13.74
N TYR A 136 -3.16 -4.60 -14.58
CA TYR A 136 -3.98 -5.72 -14.11
C TYR A 136 -3.17 -6.72 -13.27
N ARG A 137 -1.92 -7.02 -13.67
CA ARG A 137 -1.04 -7.88 -12.87
C ARG A 137 -0.74 -7.23 -11.51
N ARG A 138 -0.48 -5.92 -11.46
CA ARG A 138 -0.30 -5.19 -10.18
C ARG A 138 -1.53 -5.31 -9.30
N TRP A 139 -2.72 -5.03 -9.85
CA TRP A 139 -3.99 -5.16 -9.13
C TRP A 139 -4.17 -6.57 -8.55
N LYS A 140 -3.86 -7.61 -9.34
CA LYS A 140 -3.95 -9.00 -8.88
C LYS A 140 -3.01 -9.28 -7.70
N PHE A 141 -1.77 -8.78 -7.74
CA PHE A 141 -0.83 -8.92 -6.62
C PHE A 141 -1.26 -8.12 -5.39
N ASP A 142 -1.76 -6.90 -5.58
CA ASP A 142 -2.28 -6.07 -4.49
C ASP A 142 -3.45 -6.77 -3.79
N ASN A 143 -4.38 -7.35 -4.55
CA ASN A 143 -5.49 -8.13 -3.99
C ASN A 143 -5.00 -9.35 -3.19
N GLN A 144 -4.01 -10.09 -3.70
CA GLN A 144 -3.44 -11.22 -2.95
C GLN A 144 -2.88 -10.79 -1.60
N ILE A 145 -2.22 -9.63 -1.52
CA ILE A 145 -1.70 -9.10 -0.25
C ILE A 145 -2.84 -8.63 0.65
N ASN A 146 -3.83 -7.93 0.10
CA ASN A 146 -4.98 -7.39 0.83
C ASN A 146 -5.88 -8.51 1.41
N GLU A 147 -5.90 -9.68 0.77
CA GLU A 147 -6.66 -10.88 1.19
C GLU A 147 -5.91 -11.77 2.17
N LYS A 148 -4.61 -11.53 2.40
CA LYS A 148 -3.88 -12.20 3.49
C LYS A 148 -4.62 -11.99 4.79
N THR A 149 -4.51 -12.95 5.70
CA THR A 149 -5.26 -12.93 6.96
C THR A 149 -4.34 -12.85 8.16
N CYS A 150 -4.78 -12.14 9.20
CA CYS A 150 -4.18 -12.20 10.53
C CYS A 150 -5.28 -12.37 11.58
N HIS A 151 -4.89 -12.63 12.82
CA HIS A 151 -5.83 -12.66 13.93
C HIS A 151 -5.95 -11.27 14.55
N VAL A 152 -7.18 -10.78 14.70
CA VAL A 152 -7.51 -9.47 15.30
C VAL A 152 -8.40 -9.70 16.52
N TRP A 153 -8.19 -8.94 17.59
CA TRP A 153 -8.99 -9.05 18.81
C TRP A 153 -10.45 -8.63 18.56
N ASP A 154 -11.40 -9.51 18.90
CA ASP A 154 -12.83 -9.26 18.89
C ASP A 154 -13.31 -9.09 20.34
N ARG A 155 -13.71 -7.86 20.71
CA ARG A 155 -14.17 -7.50 22.06
C ARG A 155 -15.41 -8.29 22.46
N ASP A 156 -16.38 -8.42 21.56
CA ASP A 156 -17.69 -9.01 21.87
C ASP A 156 -17.57 -10.51 22.20
N ARG A 157 -16.60 -11.18 21.57
CA ARG A 157 -16.32 -12.60 21.77
C ARG A 157 -15.16 -12.86 22.72
N CYS A 158 -14.49 -11.82 23.20
CA CYS A 158 -13.27 -11.90 24.00
C CYS A 158 -12.23 -12.87 23.39
N ALA A 159 -12.05 -12.84 22.08
CA ALA A 159 -11.21 -13.80 21.37
C ALA A 159 -10.59 -13.22 20.09
N PHE A 160 -9.44 -13.76 19.71
CA PHE A 160 -8.78 -13.43 18.45
C PHE A 160 -9.49 -14.11 17.26
N ARG A 161 -9.79 -13.33 16.20
CA ARG A 161 -10.49 -13.81 15.00
C ARG A 161 -9.73 -13.51 13.72
N LYS A 162 -9.79 -14.49 12.82
CA LYS A 162 -9.17 -14.42 11.50
C LYS A 162 -9.87 -13.37 10.64
N THR A 163 -9.15 -12.33 10.26
CA THR A 163 -9.59 -11.17 9.48
C THR A 163 -8.62 -10.92 8.33
N GLU A 164 -9.09 -10.40 7.19
CA GLU A 164 -8.20 -9.97 6.11
C GLU A 164 -7.42 -8.70 6.45
N TRP A 165 -6.26 -8.54 5.84
CA TRP A 165 -5.39 -7.39 6.05
C TRP A 165 -6.06 -6.07 5.69
N ARG A 166 -6.84 -6.02 4.60
CA ARG A 166 -7.56 -4.81 4.18
C ARG A 166 -8.52 -4.25 5.24
N TYR A 167 -8.97 -5.09 6.17
CA TYR A 167 -9.96 -4.75 7.19
C TYR A 167 -9.36 -4.38 8.55
N ILE A 168 -8.03 -4.40 8.68
CA ILE A 168 -7.32 -4.00 9.91
C ILE A 168 -7.36 -2.48 10.03
N LEU A 169 -7.60 -1.97 11.24
CA LEU A 169 -7.62 -0.56 11.55
C LEU A 169 -6.51 -0.20 12.54
N VAL A 170 -6.15 1.08 12.56
CA VAL A 170 -5.29 1.64 13.61
C VAL A 170 -5.98 1.49 14.97
N GLY A 171 -5.21 1.10 16.00
CA GLY A 171 -5.72 0.83 17.35
C GLY A 171 -6.26 -0.60 17.56
N ASP A 172 -6.26 -1.46 16.54
CA ASP A 172 -6.58 -2.88 16.70
C ASP A 172 -5.43 -3.64 17.35
N PHE A 173 -5.76 -4.66 18.14
CA PHE A 173 -4.77 -5.64 18.57
C PHE A 173 -4.71 -6.80 17.59
N VAL A 174 -3.50 -7.12 17.18
CA VAL A 174 -3.22 -8.24 16.28
C VAL A 174 -2.44 -9.32 17.02
N HIS A 175 -2.77 -10.57 16.72
CA HIS A 175 -2.01 -11.74 17.11
C HIS A 175 -1.37 -12.35 15.86
N ILE A 176 -0.05 -12.47 15.87
CA ILE A 176 0.77 -12.90 14.75
C ILE A 176 1.51 -14.15 15.19
N SER A 177 1.27 -15.26 14.50
CA SER A 177 1.91 -16.54 14.83
C SER A 177 3.30 -16.64 14.17
N ASN A 178 4.09 -17.63 14.59
CA ASN A 178 5.37 -17.94 13.95
C ASN A 178 5.22 -18.11 12.42
N ASP A 179 6.24 -17.69 11.67
CA ASP A 179 6.29 -17.73 10.21
C ASP A 179 5.20 -16.91 9.48
N GLN A 180 4.49 -16.03 10.19
CA GLN A 180 3.56 -15.08 9.58
C GLN A 180 4.22 -13.72 9.32
N ASP A 181 3.79 -13.09 8.22
CA ASP A 181 4.17 -11.73 7.89
C ASP A 181 3.34 -10.75 8.74
N VAL A 182 3.98 -9.68 9.21
CA VAL A 182 3.33 -8.62 9.97
C VAL A 182 2.43 -7.78 9.04
N PRO A 183 1.13 -7.57 9.36
CA PRO A 183 0.16 -6.98 8.43
C PRO A 183 0.22 -5.44 8.31
N ALA A 184 0.71 -4.78 9.35
CA ALA A 184 0.74 -3.33 9.52
C ALA A 184 1.85 -2.99 10.52
N ASP A 185 2.18 -1.71 10.65
CA ASP A 185 3.20 -1.27 11.60
C ASP A 185 2.64 -1.33 13.02
N ILE A 186 3.20 -2.18 13.88
CA ILE A 186 2.67 -2.48 15.21
C ILE A 186 3.69 -2.20 16.31
N ILE A 187 3.22 -1.80 17.49
CA ILE A 187 4.01 -1.82 18.72
C ILE A 187 3.74 -3.13 19.44
N MET A 188 4.81 -3.82 19.83
CA MET A 188 4.72 -5.08 20.56
C MET A 188 4.21 -4.85 21.97
N LEU A 189 3.30 -5.72 22.43
CA LEU A 189 2.77 -5.70 23.79
C LEU A 189 3.06 -6.99 24.54
N ARG A 190 3.03 -8.12 23.83
CA ARG A 190 3.27 -9.44 24.39
C ARG A 190 3.98 -10.32 23.39
N SER A 191 4.89 -11.16 23.89
CA SER A 191 5.55 -12.20 23.11
C SER A 191 5.37 -13.55 23.79
N SER A 192 5.56 -14.64 23.05
CA SER A 192 5.61 -15.99 23.63
C SER A 192 6.81 -16.24 24.53
N ASN A 193 7.87 -15.45 24.37
CA ASN A 193 9.07 -15.57 25.20
C ASN A 193 8.84 -14.79 26.50
N GLU A 194 9.17 -15.41 27.65
CA GLU A 194 8.99 -14.80 28.97
C GLU A 194 9.76 -13.49 29.16
N SER A 195 10.87 -13.33 28.45
CA SER A 195 11.66 -12.08 28.42
C SER A 195 11.03 -10.98 27.58
N GLY A 196 9.87 -11.22 26.96
CA GLY A 196 9.20 -10.28 26.07
C GLY A 196 9.95 -10.05 24.74
N THR A 197 10.86 -10.94 24.38
CA THR A 197 11.66 -10.86 23.15
C THR A 197 10.95 -11.53 21.98
N CYS A 198 11.17 -11.05 20.76
CA CYS A 198 10.82 -11.77 19.54
C CYS A 198 11.92 -11.60 18.49
N TYR A 199 11.95 -12.49 17.50
CA TYR A 199 12.88 -12.40 16.38
C TYR A 199 12.12 -12.16 15.09
N ILE A 200 12.63 -11.24 14.29
CA ILE A 200 12.08 -10.94 12.98
C ILE A 200 13.12 -11.08 11.89
N GLU A 201 12.66 -11.52 10.72
CA GLU A 201 13.40 -11.49 9.47
C GLU A 201 12.91 -10.31 8.64
N THR A 202 13.84 -9.50 8.12
CA THR A 202 13.53 -8.30 7.32
C THR A 202 13.86 -8.48 5.83
N CYS A 203 14.01 -9.73 5.35
CA CYS A 203 14.36 -10.02 3.96
C CYS A 203 13.41 -9.36 2.94
N ASN A 204 12.15 -9.15 3.30
CA ASN A 204 11.16 -8.45 2.46
C ASN A 204 11.35 -6.92 2.39
N LEU A 205 12.18 -6.33 3.25
CA LEU A 205 12.36 -4.88 3.41
C LEU A 205 13.73 -4.41 2.93
N ASP A 206 14.80 -5.02 3.42
CA ASP A 206 16.19 -4.64 3.16
C ASP A 206 17.01 -5.76 2.50
N GLY A 207 16.42 -6.95 2.32
CA GLY A 207 17.11 -8.12 1.78
C GLY A 207 18.05 -8.80 2.79
N GLU A 208 18.08 -8.36 4.05
CA GLU A 208 18.88 -9.00 5.09
C GLU A 208 18.19 -10.28 5.58
N THR A 209 18.93 -11.39 5.60
CA THR A 209 18.45 -12.70 6.11
C THR A 209 18.73 -12.89 7.59
N SER A 210 19.45 -11.95 8.22
CA SER A 210 19.79 -12.00 9.62
C SER A 210 18.56 -11.77 10.50
N LEU A 211 18.42 -12.56 11.55
CA LEU A 211 17.38 -12.38 12.54
C LEU A 211 17.69 -11.13 13.38
N LYS A 212 16.72 -10.22 13.47
CA LYS A 212 16.78 -9.03 14.32
C LYS A 212 15.93 -9.28 15.56
N GLN A 213 16.53 -9.11 16.73
CA GLN A 213 15.81 -9.20 18.00
C GLN A 213 15.01 -7.92 18.24
N ARG A 214 13.77 -8.07 18.70
CA ARG A 214 12.85 -7.01 19.13
C ARG A 214 12.32 -7.34 20.52
N MET A 215 11.86 -6.35 21.26
CA MET A 215 11.42 -6.53 22.64
C MET A 215 10.17 -5.71 22.93
N VAL A 216 9.27 -6.23 23.75
CA VAL A 216 8.15 -5.44 24.28
C VAL A 216 8.66 -4.27 25.14
N PRO A 217 7.90 -3.17 25.28
CA PRO A 217 8.23 -2.09 26.21
C PRO A 217 8.38 -2.59 27.64
N ALA A 218 9.26 -1.94 28.41
CA ALA A 218 9.69 -2.42 29.72
C ALA A 218 8.53 -2.62 30.70
N LYS A 219 7.49 -1.79 30.64
CA LYS A 219 6.34 -1.86 31.57
C LYS A 219 5.35 -2.98 31.26
N VAL A 220 5.38 -3.52 30.04
CA VAL A 220 4.45 -4.56 29.59
C VAL A 220 5.12 -5.94 29.48
N VAL A 221 6.39 -6.07 29.90
CA VAL A 221 7.10 -7.35 29.95
C VAL A 221 6.33 -8.38 30.78
N ASP A 222 5.66 -7.94 31.85
CA ASP A 222 4.86 -8.78 32.73
C ASP A 222 3.71 -9.50 32.00
N TYR A 223 3.22 -8.96 30.88
CA TYR A 223 2.20 -9.63 30.05
C TYR A 223 2.72 -10.89 29.35
N SER A 224 4.04 -11.02 29.21
CA SER A 224 4.69 -12.16 28.54
C SER A 224 5.06 -13.30 29.51
N LYS A 225 4.90 -13.11 30.83
CA LYS A 225 5.18 -14.16 31.82
C LYS A 225 4.20 -15.33 31.68
N LYS A 226 4.66 -16.55 31.99
CA LYS A 226 3.86 -17.79 31.89
C LYS A 226 2.55 -17.73 32.69
N ASP A 227 2.57 -17.09 33.86
CA ASP A 227 1.41 -16.96 34.73
C ASP A 227 0.46 -15.83 34.33
N SER A 228 0.79 -15.11 33.25
CA SER A 228 0.02 -13.95 32.81
C SER A 228 -1.27 -14.37 32.11
N THR A 229 -2.40 -13.94 32.68
CA THR A 229 -3.74 -14.05 32.10
C THR A 229 -4.11 -12.84 31.24
N PHE A 230 -3.10 -12.06 30.81
CA PHE A 230 -3.30 -10.85 30.02
C PHE A 230 -4.23 -11.08 28.83
N LYS A 231 -5.25 -10.23 28.74
CA LYS A 231 -6.09 -10.07 27.57
C LYS A 231 -5.87 -8.68 26.98
N PRO A 232 -5.99 -8.51 25.66
CA PRO A 232 -5.91 -7.19 25.04
C PRO A 232 -6.92 -6.17 25.58
N SER A 233 -7.99 -6.62 26.23
CA SER A 233 -8.97 -5.73 26.88
C SER A 233 -8.47 -5.10 28.19
N ASP A 234 -7.37 -5.62 28.75
CA ASP A 234 -6.76 -5.10 29.97
C ASP A 234 -5.81 -3.92 29.67
N PHE A 235 -5.43 -3.74 28.40
CA PHE A 235 -4.53 -2.67 27.99
C PHE A 235 -5.30 -1.36 27.74
N THR A 236 -5.25 -0.43 28.68
CA THR A 236 -5.88 0.89 28.53
C THR A 236 -4.93 1.99 28.02
N GLY A 237 -3.69 1.62 27.67
CA GLY A 237 -2.65 2.59 27.33
C GLY A 237 -2.92 3.40 26.06
N VAL A 238 -2.61 4.70 26.11
CA VAL A 238 -2.75 5.62 24.97
C VAL A 238 -1.39 5.78 24.28
N VAL A 239 -1.35 5.52 22.98
CA VAL A 239 -0.13 5.63 22.18
C VAL A 239 -0.10 7.00 21.51
N THR A 240 0.93 7.81 21.79
CA THR A 240 1.19 9.05 21.06
C THR A 240 2.40 8.86 20.16
N CYS A 241 2.25 9.05 18.87
CA CYS A 241 3.32 8.87 17.88
C CYS A 241 3.45 10.09 16.97
N GLU A 242 4.63 10.23 16.36
CA GLU A 242 4.86 11.21 15.30
C GLU A 242 4.06 10.89 14.03
N LYS A 243 4.02 11.85 13.12
CA LYS A 243 3.43 11.64 11.79
C LYS A 243 4.18 10.51 11.05
N PRO A 244 3.52 9.78 10.15
CA PRO A 244 4.19 8.77 9.35
C PRO A 244 5.36 9.37 8.59
N ASP A 245 6.53 8.76 8.76
CA ASP A 245 7.78 9.20 8.14
C ASP A 245 8.47 8.03 7.43
N LYS A 246 9.27 8.34 6.41
CA LYS A 246 10.02 7.37 5.60
C LYS A 246 11.19 6.74 6.36
N SER A 247 11.58 7.28 7.51
CA SER A 247 12.67 6.69 8.30
C SER A 247 12.31 5.31 8.84
N ILE A 248 12.86 4.25 8.23
CA ILE A 248 12.57 2.84 8.58
C ILE A 248 13.08 2.49 9.98
N TYR A 249 14.21 3.09 10.39
CA TYR A 249 14.92 2.73 11.62
C TYR A 249 14.65 3.65 12.82
N THR A 250 13.84 4.70 12.65
CA THR A 250 13.53 5.64 13.72
C THR A 250 12.03 5.74 13.91
N ILE A 251 11.62 5.73 15.18
CA ILE A 251 10.26 6.02 15.60
C ILE A 251 10.36 6.86 16.86
N ARG A 252 9.54 7.92 16.92
CA ARG A 252 9.31 8.69 18.14
C ARG A 252 7.86 8.48 18.56
N ALA A 253 7.68 7.56 19.51
CA ALA A 253 6.39 7.33 20.12
C ALA A 253 6.53 7.17 21.64
N LYS A 254 5.44 7.43 22.35
CA LYS A 254 5.30 7.17 23.78
C LYS A 254 4.00 6.45 24.05
N VAL A 255 3.99 5.56 25.02
CA VAL A 255 2.79 4.90 25.54
C VAL A 255 2.54 5.42 26.94
N GLU A 256 1.35 5.97 27.17
CA GLU A 256 0.91 6.45 28.47
C GLU A 256 -0.05 5.42 29.07
N TYR A 257 0.30 4.86 30.22
CA TYR A 257 -0.48 3.88 30.97
C TYR A 257 -1.14 4.55 32.18
N GLU A 258 -2.28 4.04 32.59
CA GLU A 258 -2.91 4.45 33.85
C GLU A 258 -2.41 3.58 35.02
N PRO A 259 -2.05 4.16 36.19
CA PRO A 259 -2.06 5.57 36.56
C PRO A 259 -0.73 6.30 36.24
N GLY A 260 -0.72 7.13 35.18
CA GLY A 260 0.30 8.15 34.90
C GLY A 260 1.71 7.65 34.51
N GLN A 261 1.90 6.36 34.23
CA GLN A 261 3.21 5.84 33.81
C GLN A 261 3.42 6.06 32.30
N THR A 262 4.65 6.31 31.87
CA THR A 262 4.96 6.49 30.45
C THR A 262 6.16 5.66 30.04
N ASP A 263 6.08 5.04 28.86
CA ASP A 263 7.20 4.37 28.20
C ASP A 263 7.53 5.06 26.88
N VAL A 264 8.82 5.26 26.63
CA VAL A 264 9.32 5.72 25.33
C VAL A 264 9.51 4.52 24.41
N ILE A 265 8.93 4.59 23.22
CA ILE A 265 8.98 3.55 22.21
C ILE A 265 10.10 3.85 21.23
N ILE A 266 11.03 2.90 21.13
CA ILE A 266 12.12 2.92 20.17
C ILE A 266 11.87 1.90 19.05
N LYS A 267 12.76 1.86 18.06
CA LYS A 267 12.68 0.92 16.94
C LYS A 267 12.54 -0.54 17.40
N ASP A 268 13.13 -0.89 18.55
CA ASP A 268 13.18 -2.27 19.03
C ASP A 268 11.86 -2.75 19.63
N ASN A 269 10.92 -1.83 19.88
CA ASN A 269 9.58 -2.14 20.34
C ASN A 269 8.54 -2.22 19.21
N MET A 270 8.96 -1.96 17.97
CA MET A 270 8.07 -1.88 16.81
C MET A 270 8.38 -2.98 15.81
N LEU A 271 7.33 -3.56 15.22
CA LEU A 271 7.44 -4.45 14.07
C LEU A 271 6.87 -3.76 12.83
N LEU A 272 7.64 -3.80 11.75
CA LEU A 272 7.26 -3.18 10.48
C LEU A 272 6.43 -4.13 9.62
N ARG A 273 5.49 -3.59 8.86
CA ARG A 273 4.72 -4.35 7.86
C ARG A 273 5.65 -5.17 6.96
N GLY A 274 5.32 -6.42 6.71
CA GLY A 274 6.11 -7.31 5.85
C GLY A 274 7.32 -7.96 6.51
N SER A 275 7.70 -7.58 7.74
CA SER A 275 8.64 -8.36 8.54
C SER A 275 8.02 -9.72 8.85
N ARG A 276 8.83 -10.78 8.89
CA ARG A 276 8.37 -12.14 9.20
C ARG A 276 8.77 -12.54 10.61
N ILE A 277 7.82 -13.03 11.40
CA ILE A 277 8.10 -13.56 12.75
C ILE A 277 8.84 -14.89 12.63
N LYS A 278 9.93 -15.02 13.39
CA LYS A 278 10.77 -16.23 13.46
C LYS A 278 11.09 -16.56 14.91
N ASN A 279 11.32 -17.84 15.20
CA ASN A 279 11.79 -18.32 16.50
C ASN A 279 10.96 -17.81 17.70
N THR A 280 9.68 -17.51 17.49
CA THR A 280 8.75 -17.00 18.50
C THR A 280 7.37 -17.53 18.11
N THR A 281 6.69 -18.22 19.02
CA THR A 281 5.44 -18.93 18.66
C THR A 281 4.31 -17.95 18.32
N PHE A 282 4.25 -16.82 19.03
CA PHE A 282 3.35 -15.72 18.74
C PHE A 282 3.86 -14.38 19.25
N VAL A 283 3.38 -13.31 18.63
CA VAL A 283 3.54 -11.93 19.08
C VAL A 283 2.18 -11.24 19.01
N GLU A 284 1.86 -10.47 20.05
CA GLU A 284 0.68 -9.61 20.09
C GLU A 284 1.10 -8.16 20.19
N GLY A 285 0.38 -7.29 19.48
CA GLY A 285 0.71 -5.88 19.42
C GLY A 285 -0.47 -5.02 18.95
N ILE A 286 -0.32 -3.71 19.15
CA ILE A 286 -1.30 -2.71 18.72
C ILE A 286 -0.87 -2.06 17.40
N VAL A 287 -1.81 -1.90 16.47
CA VAL A 287 -1.56 -1.28 15.16
C VAL A 287 -1.43 0.23 15.29
N VAL A 288 -0.32 0.78 14.79
CA VAL A 288 0.00 2.21 14.83
C VAL A 288 -0.13 2.88 13.48
N TYR A 289 0.46 2.29 12.43
CA TYR A 289 0.31 2.77 11.06
C TYR A 289 -0.26 1.67 10.17
N ALA A 290 -1.22 2.03 9.31
CA ALA A 290 -1.92 1.12 8.42
C ALA A 290 -1.75 1.54 6.96
N GLY A 291 -1.77 0.57 6.04
CA GLY A 291 -1.80 0.78 4.60
C GLY A 291 -0.67 1.70 4.11
N HIS A 292 -1.05 2.79 3.44
CA HIS A 292 -0.12 3.76 2.87
C HIS A 292 0.62 4.63 3.90
N ASP A 293 0.21 4.61 5.17
CA ASP A 293 0.95 5.27 6.26
C ASP A 293 2.05 4.39 6.86
N THR A 294 2.11 3.09 6.53
CA THR A 294 3.21 2.23 6.99
C THR A 294 4.55 2.70 6.43
N LYS A 295 5.62 2.59 7.23
CA LYS A 295 6.97 3.04 6.85
C LYS A 295 7.43 2.41 5.54
N VAL A 296 7.09 1.15 5.31
CA VAL A 296 7.42 0.42 4.08
C VAL A 296 6.73 1.01 2.86
N MET A 297 5.42 1.29 2.97
CA MET A 297 4.67 1.88 1.85
C MET A 297 5.08 3.33 1.56
N LEU A 298 5.50 4.09 2.57
CA LEU A 298 6.04 5.43 2.39
C LEU A 298 7.38 5.43 1.64
N ASN A 299 8.21 4.40 1.83
CA ASN A 299 9.46 4.24 1.09
C ASN A 299 9.23 3.78 -0.36
N ASN A 300 8.25 2.89 -0.58
CA ASN A 300 7.88 2.47 -1.93
C ASN A 300 7.31 3.63 -2.77
N GLY A 301 6.66 4.59 -2.13
CA GLY A 301 6.06 5.75 -2.81
C GLY A 301 4.93 5.35 -3.78
N ARG A 302 4.51 6.31 -4.61
CA ARG A 302 3.57 6.02 -5.70
C ARG A 302 4.34 5.43 -6.88
N ALA A 303 3.76 4.42 -7.54
CA ALA A 303 4.36 3.81 -8.71
C ALA A 303 4.64 4.87 -9.80
N PRO A 304 5.91 5.23 -10.07
CA PRO A 304 6.20 6.25 -11.05
C PRO A 304 6.00 5.70 -12.47
N HIS A 305 5.76 6.60 -13.42
CA HIS A 305 5.93 6.21 -14.82
C HIS A 305 7.42 6.18 -15.16
N LYS A 306 7.95 4.99 -15.36
CA LYS A 306 9.36 4.80 -15.75
C LYS A 306 9.50 5.08 -17.24
N THR A 307 10.50 5.88 -17.61
CA THR A 307 10.90 6.13 -19.00
C THR A 307 12.30 5.57 -19.22
N SER A 308 12.53 4.92 -20.35
CA SER A 308 13.84 4.31 -20.61
C SER A 308 14.87 5.36 -21.05
N GLY A 309 16.16 5.10 -20.83
CA GLY A 309 17.22 5.98 -21.30
C GLY A 309 17.24 6.12 -22.82
N ILE A 310 17.01 5.00 -23.52
CA ILE A 310 16.89 4.97 -24.99
C ILE A 310 15.72 5.83 -25.45
N GLU A 311 14.55 5.74 -24.80
CA GLU A 311 13.38 6.56 -25.13
C GLU A 311 13.68 8.06 -25.03
N LYS A 312 14.41 8.48 -23.99
CA LYS A 312 14.86 9.89 -23.86
C LYS A 312 15.79 10.30 -25.00
N LEU A 313 16.74 9.44 -25.37
CA LEU A 313 17.63 9.69 -26.51
C LEU A 313 16.86 9.76 -27.83
N THR A 314 15.95 8.81 -28.07
CA THR A 314 15.10 8.79 -29.27
C THR A 314 14.26 10.07 -29.38
N ASN A 315 13.69 10.55 -28.28
CA ASN A 315 12.97 11.83 -28.24
C ASN A 315 13.88 13.00 -28.65
N ASN A 316 15.12 13.04 -28.14
CA ASN A 316 16.08 14.09 -28.50
C ASN A 316 16.49 14.02 -29.98
N TYR A 317 16.73 12.82 -30.51
CA TYR A 317 17.02 12.62 -31.93
C TYR A 317 15.85 13.04 -32.82
N GLN A 318 14.61 12.72 -32.44
CA GLN A 318 13.41 13.14 -33.19
C GLN A 318 13.28 14.66 -33.24
N LEU A 319 13.53 15.35 -32.14
CA LEU A 319 13.57 16.82 -32.13
C LEU A 319 14.67 17.33 -33.04
N PHE A 320 15.90 16.83 -32.87
CA PHE A 320 17.05 17.29 -33.66
C PHE A 320 16.87 17.07 -35.17
N ASP A 321 16.39 15.90 -35.60
CA ASP A 321 16.12 15.62 -37.02
C ASP A 321 15.04 16.55 -37.59
N THR A 322 13.97 16.80 -36.82
CA THR A 322 12.90 17.72 -37.23
C THR A 322 13.40 19.16 -37.37
N TYR A 323 14.19 19.65 -36.40
CA TYR A 323 14.79 20.99 -36.44
C TYR A 323 15.87 21.12 -37.53
N GLY A 324 16.72 20.11 -37.69
CA GLY A 324 17.80 20.07 -38.68
C GLY A 324 17.25 20.12 -40.11
N LYS A 325 16.25 19.27 -40.42
CA LYS A 325 15.57 19.29 -41.72
C LYS A 325 14.87 20.61 -41.99
N TYR A 326 14.27 21.24 -40.98
CA TYR A 326 13.62 22.54 -41.13
C TYR A 326 14.64 23.65 -41.42
N ARG A 327 15.77 23.67 -40.70
CA ARG A 327 16.86 24.62 -40.92
C ARG A 327 17.45 24.51 -42.33
N ASP A 328 17.73 23.29 -42.79
CA ASP A 328 18.34 23.06 -44.09
C ASP A 328 17.37 23.32 -45.26
N LYS A 329 16.06 23.23 -45.01
CA LYS A 329 15.01 23.58 -45.97
C LYS A 329 14.80 25.10 -46.04
N LEU A 330 14.83 25.79 -44.89
CA LEU A 330 14.83 27.25 -44.84
C LEU A 330 16.04 27.84 -45.55
N ALA A 331 17.25 27.32 -45.28
CA ALA A 331 18.48 27.77 -45.92
C ALA A 331 18.44 27.63 -47.46
N ARG A 332 17.86 26.53 -47.96
CA ARG A 332 17.67 26.31 -49.40
C ARG A 332 16.62 27.24 -50.01
N ASN A 333 15.50 27.48 -49.32
CA ASN A 333 14.47 28.39 -49.80
C ASN A 333 14.90 29.87 -49.73
N SER A 334 15.70 30.27 -48.74
CA SER A 334 16.30 31.60 -48.69
C SER A 334 17.35 31.83 -49.78
N LEU A 335 18.09 30.78 -50.18
CA LEU A 335 19.00 30.84 -51.32
C LEU A 335 18.24 30.93 -52.67
N LEU A 336 17.09 30.26 -52.78
CA LEU A 336 16.22 30.32 -53.98
C LEU A 336 15.46 31.64 -54.12
N LEU A 337 15.22 32.37 -53.03
CA LEU A 337 14.61 33.72 -53.05
C LEU A 337 15.63 34.85 -53.25
N ALA A 338 16.93 34.54 -53.16
CA ALA A 338 18.04 35.49 -53.34
C ALA A 338 18.70 35.39 -54.74
N LEU A 339 18.20 34.49 -55.59
CA LEU A 339 18.44 34.39 -57.03
C LEU A 339 17.18 34.86 -57.76
#